data_AF-A0A946CTE2-F1
#
_entry.id   AF-A0A946CTE2-F1
#
_cell.length_a   1.000
_cell.length_b   1.000
_cell.length_c   1.000
_cell.angle_alpha   90.00
_cell.angle_beta   90.00
_cell.angle_gamma   90.00
#
_symmetry.space_group_name_H-M   'P 1'
#
loop_
_entity.id
_entity.type
_entity.pdbx_description
1 polymer ?
#
loop_
_entity_poly.entity_id
_entity_poly.type
_entity_poly.pdbx_seq_one_letter_code
_entity_poly.pdbx_strand_id
1 'polypeptide(L)' 'MASAAAPSKDDAPSPESLRAALKALDDIGRSGLAVVPLEPTAAMVTAGLRVGGISETQVMGIYFAMLSAAADDN' A
#
# COMPACT_ATOMS: atom_id res chain seq x y z
N MET A 1 15.44 22.63 -10.78
CA MET A 1 15.63 21.62 -9.73
C MET A 1 15.51 22.31 -8.39
N ALA A 2 14.35 22.25 -7.74
CA ALA A 2 14.17 22.78 -6.39
C ALA A 2 14.53 21.66 -5.40
N SER A 3 15.65 21.85 -4.69
CA SER A 3 16.08 20.96 -3.61
C SER A 3 15.13 21.14 -2.42
N ALA A 4 14.40 20.09 -2.04
CA ALA A 4 13.63 20.12 -0.80
C ALA A 4 14.60 20.11 0.38
N ALA A 5 14.65 21.22 1.12
CA ALA A 5 15.41 21.32 2.36
C ALA A 5 14.92 20.25 3.35
N ALA A 6 15.85 19.62 4.07
CA ALA A 6 15.51 18.67 5.12
C ALA A 6 14.66 19.37 6.22
N PRO A 7 13.62 18.70 6.77
CA PRO A 7 12.76 19.29 7.78
C PRO A 7 13.59 19.66 9.02
N SER A 8 13.40 20.88 9.51
CA SER A 8 14.06 21.38 10.72
C SER A 8 13.41 20.76 11.96
N LYS A 9 14.11 20.77 13.11
CA LYS A 9 13.60 20.21 14.38
C LYS A 9 12.27 20.82 14.85
N ASP A 10 11.93 22.00 14.35
CA ASP A 10 10.69 22.73 14.64
C ASP A 10 9.51 22.34 13.72
N ASP A 11 9.74 21.52 12.69
CA ASP A 11 8.69 20.98 11.81
C ASP A 11 8.03 19.71 12.38
N ALA A 12 8.37 19.33 13.62
CA ALA A 12 7.77 18.17 14.26
C ALA A 12 6.28 18.42 14.51
N PRO A 13 5.38 17.49 14.09
CA PRO A 13 3.96 17.65 14.31
C PRO A 13 3.67 17.78 15.80
N SER A 14 2.74 18.67 16.15
CA SER A 14 2.28 18.77 17.54
C SER A 14 1.73 17.42 18.01
N PRO A 15 1.79 17.11 19.32
CA PRO A 15 1.21 15.87 19.84
C PRO A 15 -0.27 15.70 19.50
N GLU A 16 -0.99 16.82 19.33
CA GLU A 16 -2.40 16.82 18.94
C GLU A 16 -2.59 16.52 17.46
N SER A 17 -1.76 17.09 16.56
CA SER A 17 -1.83 16.78 15.13
C SER A 17 -1.42 15.33 14.86
N LEU A 18 -0.44 14.80 15.58
CA LEU A 18 -0.07 13.38 15.50
C LEU A 18 -1.23 12.47 15.93
N ARG A 19 -1.90 12.78 17.06
CA ARG A 19 -3.06 12.00 17.51
C ARG A 19 -4.21 12.07 16.52
N ALA A 20 -4.48 13.23 15.94
CA ALA A 20 -5.51 13.40 14.92
C ALA A 20 -5.19 12.57 13.66
N ALA A 21 -3.94 12.58 13.19
CA ALA A 21 -3.50 11.78 12.05
C ALA A 21 -3.62 10.27 12.31
N LEU A 22 -3.20 9.81 13.49
CA LEU A 22 -3.34 8.40 13.87
C LEU A 22 -4.81 7.97 13.98
N LYS A 23 -5.67 8.84 14.53
CA LYS A 23 -7.12 8.59 14.56
C LYS A 23 -7.72 8.51 13.16
N ALA A 24 -7.31 9.40 12.25
CA ALA A 24 -7.78 9.35 10.87
C ALA A 24 -7.36 8.05 10.17
N LEU A 25 -6.12 7.59 10.37
CA LEU A 25 -5.65 6.30 9.84
C LEU A 25 -6.47 5.13 10.40
N ASP A 26 -6.79 5.15 11.69
CA ASP A 26 -7.60 4.11 12.33
C ASP A 26 -9.05 4.12 11.83
N ASP A 27 -9.65 5.30 11.65
CA ASP A 27 -10.99 5.46 11.08
C ASP A 27 -11.03 4.98 9.61
N ILE A 28 -9.96 5.24 8.82
CA ILE A 28 -9.80 4.71 7.46
C ILE A 28 -9.72 3.17 7.49
N GLY A 29 -8.93 2.59 8.41
CA GLY A 29 -8.86 1.14 8.60
C GLY A 29 -10.23 0.53 8.91
N ARG A 30 -11.01 1.15 9.79
CA ARG A 30 -12.37 0.71 10.15
C ARG A 30 -13.39 0.88 9.02
N SER A 31 -13.16 1.84 8.11
CA SER A 31 -14.04 2.07 6.96
C SER A 31 -13.90 0.98 5.87
N GLY A 32 -13.04 -0.02 6.08
CA GLY A 32 -12.87 -1.13 5.17
C GLY A 32 -11.71 -0.95 4.19
N LEU A 33 -10.73 -0.10 4.51
CA LEU A 33 -9.49 -0.03 3.75
C LEU A 33 -8.79 -1.39 3.79
N ALA A 34 -8.79 -2.08 2.65
CA ALA A 34 -8.00 -3.28 2.46
C ALA A 34 -6.60 -2.87 1.98
N VAL A 35 -5.59 -3.04 2.83
CA VAL A 35 -4.20 -2.83 2.45
C VAL A 35 -3.68 -4.07 1.75
N VAL A 36 -3.26 -3.93 0.50
CA VAL A 36 -2.59 -4.99 -0.26
C VAL A 36 -1.07 -4.84 -0.14
N PRO A 37 -0.31 -5.93 0.05
CA PRO A 37 1.14 -5.86 0.16
C PRO A 37 1.78 -5.55 -1.21
N LEU A 38 2.94 -4.89 -1.22
CA LEU A 38 3.67 -4.63 -2.48
C LEU A 38 4.17 -5.91 -3.14
N GLU A 39 4.41 -6.96 -2.36
CA GLU A 39 4.76 -8.30 -2.85
C GLU A 39 3.64 -9.29 -2.47
N PRO A 40 3.25 -10.20 -3.38
CA PRO A 40 2.19 -11.16 -3.09
C PRO A 40 2.67 -12.16 -2.04
N THR A 41 1.83 -12.43 -1.04
CA THR A 41 2.13 -13.48 -0.05
C THR A 41 2.01 -14.87 -0.70
N ALA A 42 2.66 -15.88 -0.11
CA ALA A 42 2.55 -17.26 -0.58
C ALA A 42 1.09 -17.78 -0.63
N ALA A 43 0.24 -17.31 0.30
CA ALA A 43 -1.19 -17.64 0.30
C ALA A 43 -1.92 -17.03 -0.91
N MET A 44 -1.60 -15.78 -1.28
CA MET A 44 -2.15 -15.12 -2.47
C MET A 44 -1.68 -15.82 -3.76
N VAL A 45 -0.39 -16.17 -3.84
CA VAL A 45 0.16 -16.93 -4.98
C VAL A 45 -0.57 -18.27 -5.11
N THR A 46 -0.69 -19.02 -4.01
CA THR A 46 -1.37 -20.32 -3.99
C THR A 46 -2.84 -20.21 -4.40
N ALA A 47 -3.54 -19.16 -3.98
CA ALA A 47 -4.91 -18.91 -4.40
C ALA A 47 -5.01 -18.66 -5.92
N GLY A 48 -4.12 -17.82 -6.46
CA GLY A 48 -4.05 -17.53 -7.89
C GLY A 48 -3.73 -18.77 -8.74
N LEU A 49 -2.76 -19.58 -8.31
CA LEU A 49 -2.42 -20.86 -8.94
C LEU A 49 -3.65 -21.78 -9.00
N ARG A 50 -4.35 -21.93 -7.87
CA ARG A 50 -5.51 -22.82 -7.73
C ARG A 50 -6.68 -22.40 -8.61
N VAL A 51 -6.97 -21.10 -8.68
CA VAL A 51 -8.13 -20.59 -9.43
C VAL A 51 -7.84 -20.49 -10.93
N GLY A 52 -6.62 -20.10 -11.29
CA GLY A 52 -6.25 -19.80 -12.67
C GLY A 52 -5.71 -20.99 -13.46
N GLY A 53 -5.21 -22.04 -12.78
CA GLY A 53 -4.49 -23.12 -13.47
C GLY A 53 -3.26 -22.64 -14.23
N ILE A 54 -2.69 -21.51 -13.80
CA ILE A 54 -1.54 -20.83 -14.41
C ILE A 54 -0.27 -21.06 -13.58
N SER A 55 0.89 -20.72 -14.14
CA SER A 55 2.16 -20.83 -13.42
C SER A 55 2.32 -19.72 -12.37
N GLU A 56 3.24 -19.95 -11.43
CA GLU A 56 3.55 -18.97 -10.38
C GLU A 56 4.06 -17.66 -10.97
N THR A 57 4.92 -17.73 -11.99
CA THR A 57 5.40 -16.55 -12.73
C THR A 57 4.26 -15.74 -13.35
N GLN A 58 3.24 -16.42 -13.88
CA GLN A 58 2.07 -15.73 -14.43
C GLN A 58 1.23 -15.07 -13.33
N VAL A 59 1.03 -15.74 -12.18
CA VAL A 59 0.32 -15.15 -11.03
C VAL A 59 1.03 -13.88 -10.55
N MET A 60 2.35 -13.94 -10.37
CA MET A 60 3.15 -12.79 -9.95
C MET A 60 3.09 -11.66 -10.97
N GLY A 61 3.20 -11.98 -12.27
CA GLY A 61 3.11 -10.98 -13.34
C GLY A 61 1.77 -10.25 -13.35
N ILE A 62 0.66 -10.98 -13.18
CA ILE A 62 -0.67 -10.39 -13.07
C ILE A 62 -0.79 -9.52 -11.82
N TYR A 63 -0.27 -9.98 -10.68
CA TYR A 63 -0.28 -9.21 -9.42
C TYR A 63 0.40 -7.84 -9.58
N PHE A 64 1.62 -7.83 -10.13
CA PHE A 64 2.35 -6.58 -10.34
C PHE A 64 1.70 -5.68 -11.38
N ALA A 65 1.13 -6.25 -12.45
CA ALA A 65 0.39 -5.46 -13.43
C ALA A 65 -0.82 -4.75 -12.81
N MET A 66 -1.56 -5.42 -11.92
CA MET A 66 -2.68 -4.80 -11.18
C MET A 66 -2.19 -3.71 -10.23
N LEU A 67 -1.06 -3.92 -9.53
CA LEU A 67 -0.47 -2.88 -8.67
C LEU A 67 -0.03 -1.66 -9.47
N SER A 68 0.61 -1.85 -10.63
CA SER A 68 1.00 -0.75 -11.51
C SER A 68 -0.22 0.02 -12.01
N ALA A 69 -1.25 -0.67 -12.49
CA ALA A 69 -2.48 -0.02 -12.96
C ALA A 69 -3.17 0.78 -11.84
N ALA A 70 -3.24 0.24 -10.62
CA ALA A 70 -3.82 0.93 -9.48
C ALA A 70 -3.00 2.16 -9.05
N ALA A 71 -1.68 2.19 -9.31
CA ALA A 71 -0.84 3.34 -9.04
C ALA A 71 -1.03 4.46 -10.10
N ASP A 72 -1.36 4.10 -11.34
CA ASP A 72 -1.61 5.06 -12.42
C ASP A 72 -3.00 5.75 -12.33
N ASP A 73 -3.94 5.16 -11.59
CA ASP A 73 -5.31 5.67 -11.40
C ASP A 73 -5.46 6.72 -10.25
N ASN A 74 -4.38 7.02 -9.51
CA ASN A 74 -4.33 8.00 -8.41
C ASN A 74 -3.53 9.26 -8.77
#